data_AF-A0A6H1Z9P4-F1
#
_entry.id   AF-A0A6H1Z9P4-F1
#
_cell.length_a   1.000
_cell.length_b   1.000
_cell.length_c   1.000
_cell.angle_alpha   90.00
_cell.angle_beta   90.00
_cell.angle_gamma   90.00
#
_symmetry.space_group_name_H-M   'P 1'
#
loop_
_entity.id
_entity.type
_entity.pdbx_description
1 polymer ?
#
loop_
_entity_poly.entity_id
_entity_poly.type
_entity_poly.pdbx_seq_one_letter_code
_entity_poly.pdbx_strand_id
1 'polypeptide(L)'
;MARILDTDYMEQYRLALKAVIQHSGNAYAINYARAGYGMTAGHEVHAQCLYVLSNLAQWRGKEARAAKEILQDIARRSERC
;
A
#
# COMPACT_ATOMS: atom_id res chain seq x y z
N MET A 1 3.94 11.23 19.06
CA MET A 1 2.51 10.87 18.93
C MET A 1 2.28 10.47 17.50
N ALA A 2 1.96 9.20 17.20
CA ALA A 2 1.70 8.78 15.82
C ALA A 2 0.39 9.43 15.36
N ARG A 3 0.41 10.22 14.28
CA ARG A 3 -0.86 10.66 13.67
C ARG A 3 -1.51 9.47 12.99
N ILE A 4 -2.77 9.25 13.35
CA ILE A 4 -3.64 8.28 12.69
C ILE A 4 -4.12 8.91 11.38
N LEU A 5 -4.08 8.13 10.32
CA LEU A 5 -4.55 8.52 8.99
C LEU A 5 -6.09 8.54 8.96
N ASP A 6 -6.69 9.43 8.18
CA ASP A 6 -8.15 9.55 8.11
C ASP A 6 -8.82 8.30 7.48
N THR A 7 -10.13 8.16 7.68
CA THR A 7 -10.87 6.94 7.33
C THR A 7 -10.90 6.67 5.82
N ASP A 8 -11.09 7.70 5.00
CA ASP A 8 -11.13 7.58 3.53
C ASP A 8 -9.76 7.13 3.01
N TYR A 9 -8.70 7.73 3.55
CA TYR A 9 -7.33 7.36 3.25
C TYR A 9 -7.02 5.89 3.58
N MET A 10 -7.47 5.41 4.74
CA MET A 10 -7.26 4.00 5.13
C MET A 10 -8.09 3.03 4.30
N GLU A 11 -9.25 3.45 3.80
CA GLU A 11 -10.05 2.66 2.86
C GLU A 11 -9.32 2.52 1.52
N GLN A 12 -8.81 3.62 0.96
CA GLN A 12 -8.01 3.60 -0.27
C GLN A 12 -6.76 2.71 -0.12
N TYR A 13 -6.08 2.80 1.04
CA TYR A 13 -4.94 1.94 1.35
C TYR A 13 -5.30 0.46 1.28
N ARG A 14 -6.33 0.05 2.02
CA ARG A 14 -6.79 -1.34 2.05
C ARG A 14 -7.27 -1.81 0.69
N LEU A 15 -7.88 -0.94 -0.11
CA LEU A 15 -8.34 -1.26 -1.46
C LEU A 15 -7.15 -1.54 -2.39
N ALA A 16 -6.09 -0.73 -2.32
CA ALA A 16 -4.85 -0.98 -3.07
C ALA A 16 -4.14 -2.27 -2.62
N LEU A 17 -4.08 -2.52 -1.31
CA LEU A 17 -3.52 -3.78 -0.78
C LEU A 17 -4.33 -4.99 -1.27
N LYS A 18 -5.66 -4.91 -1.30
CA LYS A 18 -6.53 -5.96 -1.83
C LYS A 18 -6.19 -6.29 -3.27
N ALA A 19 -6.04 -5.26 -4.11
CA ALA A 19 -5.70 -5.42 -5.52
C ALA A 19 -4.34 -6.13 -5.67
N VAL A 20 -3.35 -5.77 -4.85
CA VAL A 20 -2.05 -6.46 -4.83
C VAL A 20 -2.22 -7.94 -4.45
N ILE A 21 -2.99 -8.25 -3.41
CA ILE A 21 -3.21 -9.64 -2.97
C ILE A 21 -3.90 -10.48 -4.04
N GLN A 22 -4.86 -9.90 -4.76
CA GLN A 22 -5.68 -10.62 -5.73
C GLN A 22 -5.02 -10.78 -7.09
N HIS A 23 -4.16 -9.84 -7.50
CA HIS A 23 -3.71 -9.74 -8.89
C HIS A 23 -2.18 -9.73 -9.08
N SER A 24 -1.39 -9.50 -8.02
CA SER A 24 0.07 -9.56 -8.14
C SER A 24 0.52 -11.01 -8.32
N GLY A 25 1.45 -11.25 -9.25
CA GLY A 25 2.17 -12.53 -9.35
C GLY A 25 3.37 -12.65 -8.40
N ASN A 26 3.70 -11.59 -7.65
CA ASN A 26 4.86 -11.56 -6.75
C ASN A 26 4.45 -11.90 -5.31
N ALA A 27 4.92 -13.05 -4.80
CA ALA A 27 4.63 -13.54 -3.45
C ALA A 27 5.08 -12.59 -2.33
N TYR A 28 6.22 -11.89 -2.48
CA TYR A 28 6.67 -10.90 -1.50
C TYR A 28 5.72 -9.71 -1.45
N ALA A 29 5.30 -9.18 -2.61
CA ALA A 29 4.32 -8.10 -2.66
C ALA A 29 3.00 -8.50 -1.98
N ILE A 30 2.53 -9.74 -2.18
CA ILE A 30 1.32 -10.27 -1.53
C ILE A 30 1.50 -10.34 -0.01
N ASN A 31 2.63 -10.86 0.47
CA ASN A 31 2.90 -11.02 1.90
C ASN A 31 3.02 -9.66 2.60
N TYR A 32 3.71 -8.71 1.99
CA TYR A 32 3.73 -7.34 2.49
C TYR A 32 2.33 -6.72 2.45
N ALA A 33 1.56 -6.92 1.39
CA ALA A 33 0.21 -6.38 1.35
C ALA A 33 -0.68 -6.97 2.46
N ARG A 34 -0.57 -8.26 2.78
CA ARG A 34 -1.30 -8.88 3.90
C ARG A 34 -0.89 -8.30 5.25
N ALA A 35 0.40 -8.12 5.49
CA ALA A 35 0.89 -7.53 6.74
C ALA A 35 0.41 -6.08 6.94
N GLY A 36 0.29 -5.31 5.85
CA GLY A 36 -0.15 -3.91 5.89
C GLY A 36 -1.60 -3.70 6.29
N TYR A 37 -2.47 -4.70 6.16
CA TYR A 37 -3.92 -4.53 6.41
C TYR A 37 -4.27 -4.05 7.83
N GLY A 38 -3.45 -4.44 8.81
CA GLY A 38 -3.63 -4.07 10.22
C GLY A 38 -2.87 -2.81 10.64
N MET A 39 -2.04 -2.23 9.78
CA MET A 39 -1.21 -1.06 10.11
C MET A 39 -2.03 0.22 9.98
N THR A 40 -1.93 1.09 10.98
CA THR A 40 -2.67 2.37 11.02
C THR A 40 -1.77 3.57 11.33
N ALA A 41 -0.55 3.34 11.82
CA ALA A 41 0.39 4.40 12.11
C ALA A 41 1.08 4.87 10.82
N GLY A 42 1.22 6.20 10.64
CA GLY A 42 1.80 6.79 9.43
C GLY A 42 3.15 6.20 9.03
N HIS A 43 4.09 6.05 9.97
CA HIS A 43 5.41 5.49 9.68
C HIS A 43 5.38 4.01 9.25
N GLU A 44 4.51 3.19 9.85
CA GLU A 44 4.34 1.77 9.48
C GLU A 44 3.72 1.66 8.08
N VAL A 45 2.65 2.42 7.84
CA VAL A 45 1.98 2.48 6.53
C VAL A 45 2.96 2.96 5.45
N HIS A 46 3.78 3.98 5.76
CA HIS A 46 4.82 4.48 4.85
C HIS A 46 5.80 3.37 4.45
N ALA A 47 6.42 2.73 5.44
CA ALA A 47 7.38 1.65 5.20
C ALA A 47 6.74 0.51 4.38
N GLN A 48 5.50 0.16 4.71
CA GLN A 48 4.80 -0.92 4.04
C GLN A 48 4.48 -0.61 2.58
N CYS A 49 4.08 0.62 2.26
CA CYS A 49 3.91 1.06 0.88
C CYS A 49 5.21 0.90 0.08
N LEU A 50 6.36 1.27 0.64
CA LEU A 50 7.66 1.11 -0.03
C LEU A 50 8.02 -0.36 -0.28
N TYR A 51 7.78 -1.23 0.70
CA TYR A 51 8.00 -2.68 0.52
C TYR A 51 7.10 -3.28 -0.54
N VAL A 52 5.82 -2.91 -0.58
CA VAL A 52 4.91 -3.37 -1.61
C VAL A 52 5.37 -2.84 -2.98
N LEU A 53 5.56 -1.52 -3.12
CA LEU A 53 5.91 -0.88 -4.40
C LEU A 53 7.20 -1.44 -5.01
N SER A 54 8.24 -1.66 -4.20
CA SER A 54 9.52 -2.23 -4.67
C SER A 54 9.36 -3.62 -5.29
N ASN A 55 8.34 -4.38 -4.86
CA ASN A 55 8.05 -5.73 -5.35
C ASN A 55 7.03 -5.78 -6.50
N LEU A 56 6.46 -4.64 -6.91
CA LEU A 56 5.49 -4.55 -8.02
C LEU A 56 6.14 -4.20 -9.37
N ALA A 57 7.47 -4.25 -9.47
CA ALA A 57 8.22 -3.86 -10.65
C ALA A 57 7.82 -4.61 -11.93
N GLN A 58 7.30 -5.85 -11.82
CA GLN A 58 6.85 -6.64 -12.97
C GLN A 58 5.32 -6.64 -13.17
N TRP A 59 4.53 -6.15 -12.21
CA TRP A 59 3.08 -6.09 -12.35
C TRP A 59 2.67 -4.94 -13.29
N ARG A 60 1.79 -5.22 -14.27
CA ARG A 60 1.36 -4.33 -15.36
C ARG A 60 -0.16 -4.42 -15.55
N GLY A 61 -0.74 -3.48 -16.30
CA GLY A 61 -2.18 -3.39 -16.54
C GLY A 61 -2.82 -2.20 -15.83
N LYS A 62 -4.12 -1.99 -16.07
CA LYS A 62 -4.88 -0.86 -15.51
C LYS A 62 -4.97 -0.97 -13.99
N GLU A 63 -5.16 -2.18 -13.49
CA GLU A 63 -5.24 -2.55 -12.08
C GLU A 63 -3.91 -2.29 -11.37
N ALA A 64 -2.80 -2.70 -11.99
CA ALA A 64 -1.46 -2.46 -11.47
C ALA A 64 -1.15 -0.96 -11.37
N ARG A 65 -1.57 -0.18 -12.38
CA ARG A 65 -1.40 1.27 -12.38
C ARG A 65 -2.20 1.93 -11.26
N ALA A 66 -3.49 1.61 -11.13
CA ALA A 66 -4.35 2.16 -10.09
C ALA A 66 -3.81 1.86 -8.68
N ALA A 67 -3.41 0.61 -8.42
CA ALA A 67 -2.84 0.23 -7.12
C ALA A 67 -1.53 0.96 -6.83
N LYS A 68 -0.64 1.11 -7.82
CA LYS A 68 0.63 1.85 -7.65
C LYS A 68 0.41 3.32 -7.38
N GLU A 69 -0.50 3.97 -8.11
CA GLU A 69 -0.82 5.40 -7.92
C GLU A 69 -1.34 5.66 -6.50
N ILE A 70 -2.26 4.83 -6.01
CA ILE A 70 -2.78 4.91 -4.64
C ILE A 70 -1.66 4.69 -3.62
N LEU A 71 -0.87 3.61 -3.76
CA LEU A 71 0.23 3.31 -2.82
C LEU A 71 1.32 4.39 -2.78
N GLN A 72 1.63 5.02 -3.92
CA GLN A 72 2.57 6.13 -3.99
C GLN A 72 2.02 7.39 -3.32
N ASP A 73 0.73 7.69 -3.50
CA ASP A 73 0.12 8.84 -2.83
C ASP A 73 0.08 8.65 -1.31
N ILE A 74 -0.26 7.43 -0.89
CA ILE A 74 -0.26 7.03 0.51
C ILE A 74 1.14 7.19 1.09
N ALA A 75 2.16 6.57 0.48
CA ALA A 75 3.55 6.71 0.94
C ALA A 75 3.98 8.17 1.16
N ARG A 76 3.65 9.07 0.22
CA ARG A 76 3.99 10.50 0.36
C ARG A 76 3.28 11.18 1.52
N ARG A 77 2.01 10.83 1.78
CA ARG A 77 1.21 11.45 2.84
C ARG A 77 1.59 10.92 4.21
N SER A 78 1.82 9.62 4.32
CA SER A 78 2.13 8.94 5.58
C SER A 78 3.53 9.29 6.12
N GLU A 79 4.45 9.74 5.27
CA GLU A 79 5.74 10.34 5.67
C GLU A 79 5.57 11.61 6.53
N ARG A 80 4.46 12.33 6.36
CA ARG A 80 4.18 13.60 7.05
C ARG A 80 3.30 13.44 8.31
N CYS A 81 2.96 12.21 8.66
CA CYS A 81 2.03 11.86 9.74
C CYS A 81 2.77 11.45 11.03
#